data_AF-A0A3P1VH61-F1
#
_entry.id   AF-A0A3P1VH61-F1
#
_cell.length_a   1.000
_cell.length_b   1.000
_cell.length_c   1.000
_cell.angle_alpha   90.00
_cell.angle_beta   90.00
_cell.angle_gamma   90.00
#
_symmetry.space_group_name_H-M   'P 1'
#
loop_
_entity.id
_entity.type
_entity.pdbx_description
1 polymer ?
#
loop_
_entity_poly.entity_id
_entity_poly.type
_entity_poly.pdbx_seq_one_letter_code
_entity_poly.pdbx_strand_id
1 'polypeptide(L)' 'QDGDQQKLVKTTVVNTDNEAVSTTSETLHDPDLYAKNRKVMRTHEQELRTMRYKIEDEILAERDSGNTDHQE' A
#
# COMPACT_ATOMS: atom_id res chain seq x y z
N GLN A 1 -26.81 4.13 21.97
CA GLN A 1 -26.05 5.00 21.07
C GLN A 1 -25.11 4.09 20.31
N ASP A 2 -25.52 3.65 19.12
CA ASP A 2 -24.72 2.82 18.23
C ASP A 2 -23.64 3.71 17.61
N GLY A 3 -22.51 3.84 18.31
CA GLY A 3 -21.36 4.61 17.85
C GLY A 3 -20.74 3.96 16.61
N ASP A 4 -20.48 4.76 15.59
CA ASP A 4 -19.74 4.49 14.34
C ASP A 4 -19.12 3.08 14.24
N GLN A 5 -19.93 2.11 13.84
CA GLN A 5 -19.47 0.74 13.69
C GLN A 5 -18.65 0.65 12.39
N GLN A 6 -17.33 0.74 12.53
CA GLN A 6 -16.41 0.54 11.40
C GLN A 6 -16.54 -0.90 10.89
N LYS A 7 -16.74 -1.05 9.59
CA LYS A 7 -16.87 -2.36 8.93
C LYS A 7 -15.70 -2.58 7.98
N LEU A 8 -15.08 -3.76 8.06
CA LEU A 8 -14.02 -4.16 7.15
C LEU A 8 -14.63 -4.47 5.77
N VAL A 9 -14.21 -3.71 4.76
CA VAL A 9 -14.74 -3.82 3.38
C VAL A 9 -13.77 -4.58 2.46
N LYS A 10 -12.49 -4.21 2.51
CA LYS A 10 -11.43 -4.75 1.67
C LYS A 10 -10.13 -4.80 2.47
N THR A 11 -9.32 -5.83 2.24
CA THR A 11 -7.95 -5.93 2.71
C THR A 11 -7.01 -5.95 1.51
N THR A 12 -5.98 -5.12 1.54
CA THR A 12 -4.88 -5.15 0.57
C THR A 12 -3.59 -5.36 1.36
N VAL A 13 -2.82 -6.38 0.99
CA VAL A 13 -1.49 -6.66 1.55
C VAL A 13 -0.47 -6.36 0.47
N VAL A 14 0.55 -5.59 0.83
CA VAL A 14 1.66 -5.24 -0.05
C VAL A 14 2.95 -5.73 0.61
N ASN A 15 3.69 -6.59 -0.07
CA ASN A 15 5.00 -7.06 0.39
C ASN A 15 6.06 -6.52 -0.57
N THR A 16 6.99 -5.73 -0.07
CA THR A 16 8.10 -5.17 -0.85
C THR A 16 9.39 -5.87 -0.44
N ASP A 17 10.15 -6.36 -1.43
CA ASP A 17 11.46 -6.97 -1.18
C ASP A 17 12.59 -5.95 -1.19
N ASN A 18 13.82 -6.42 -0.96
CA ASN A 18 15.01 -5.58 -0.90
C ASN A 18 15.44 -5.01 -2.25
N GLU A 19 14.83 -5.46 -3.36
CA GLU A 19 15.04 -4.91 -4.70
C GLU A 19 13.99 -3.84 -5.03
N ALA A 20 13.24 -3.38 -4.02
CA ALA A 20 12.10 -2.47 -4.15
C ALA A 20 10.99 -3.01 -5.07
N VAL A 21 10.89 -4.34 -5.19
CA VAL A 21 9.84 -4.98 -5.98
C VAL A 21 8.69 -5.40 -5.06
N SER A 22 7.51 -4.83 -5.30
CA SER A 22 6.31 -5.16 -4.53
C SER A 22 5.43 -6.23 -5.17
N THR A 23 4.97 -7.16 -4.35
CA THR A 23 3.82 -8.02 -4.63
C THR A 23 2.60 -7.52 -3.88
N THR A 24 1.40 -7.69 -4.45
CA THR A 24 0.15 -7.24 -3.84
C THR A 24 -0.88 -8.35 -3.88
N SER A 25 -1.55 -8.59 -2.75
CA SER A 25 -2.71 -9.47 -2.66
C SER A 25 -3.91 -8.71 -2.11
N GLU A 26 -5.10 -9.02 -2.64
CA GLU A 26 -6.33 -8.32 -2.28
C GLU A 26 -7.41 -9.31 -1.91
N THR A 27 -8.24 -8.96 -0.91
CA THR A 27 -9.43 -9.71 -0.54
C THR A 27 -10.57 -8.74 -0.30
N LEU A 28 -11.67 -8.93 -1.03
CA LEU A 28 -12.87 -8.12 -0.91
C LEU A 28 -13.89 -8.87 -0.04
N HIS A 29 -14.21 -8.31 1.14
CA HIS A 29 -15.07 -8.95 2.13
C HIS A 29 -16.54 -8.58 1.96
N ASP A 30 -16.82 -7.36 1.52
CA ASP A 30 -18.18 -6.85 1.30
C ASP A 30 -18.26 -6.07 -0.03
N PRO A 31 -18.58 -6.75 -1.14
CA PRO A 31 -18.66 -6.13 -2.46
C PRO A 31 -19.73 -5.05 -2.56
N ASP A 32 -20.88 -5.24 -1.89
CA ASP A 32 -21.99 -4.29 -1.94
C ASP A 32 -21.65 -2.99 -1.20
N LEU A 33 -21.03 -3.11 -0.03
CA LEU A 33 -20.59 -1.94 0.73
C LEU A 33 -19.41 -1.23 0.05
N TYR A 34 -18.50 -1.98 -0.58
CA TYR A 34 -17.46 -1.41 -1.43
C TYR A 34 -18.06 -0.62 -2.59
N ALA A 35 -19.03 -1.17 -3.31
CA ALA A 35 -19.66 -0.52 -4.45
C ALA A 35 -20.36 0.78 -4.03
N LYS A 36 -21.07 0.77 -2.90
CA LYS A 36 -21.71 1.97 -2.34
C LYS A 36 -20.71 3.07 -1.98
N ASN A 37 -19.52 2.70 -1.50
CA ASN A 37 -18.47 3.63 -1.06
C ASN A 37 -17.29 3.73 -2.02
N ARG A 38 -17.46 3.32 -3.29
CA ARG A 38 -16.36 3.10 -4.24
C ARG A 38 -15.46 4.31 -4.44
N LYS A 39 -16.01 5.52 -4.37
CA LYS A 39 -15.24 6.76 -4.50
C LYS A 39 -14.22 6.91 -3.36
N VAL A 40 -14.67 6.73 -2.12
CA VAL A 40 -13.82 6.82 -0.92
C VAL A 40 -12.81 5.67 -0.91
N MET A 41 -13.25 4.45 -1.24
CA MET A 41 -12.35 3.31 -1.34
C MET A 41 -11.22 3.52 -2.36
N ARG A 42 -11.52 4.15 -3.51
CA ARG A 42 -10.50 4.50 -4.50
C ARG A 42 -9.50 5.53 -4.00
N THR A 43 -9.93 6.49 -3.17
CA THR A 43 -9.00 7.42 -2.53
C THR A 43 -8.04 6.66 -1.61
N HIS A 44 -8.53 5.76 -0.75
CA HIS A 44 -7.67 4.94 0.11
C HIS A 44 -6.72 4.05 -0.70
N GLU A 45 -7.17 3.47 -1.81
CA GLU A 45 -6.32 2.68 -2.72
C GLU A 45 -5.20 3.54 -3.36
N GLN A 46 -5.50 4.79 -3.71
CA GLN A 46 -4.49 5.73 -4.23
C GLN A 46 -3.47 6.14 -3.15
N GLU A 47 -3.93 6.38 -1.92
CA GLU A 47 -3.07 6.69 -0.78
C GLU A 47 -2.13 5.51 -0.48
N LEU A 48 -2.65 4.29 -0.43
CA LEU A 48 -1.85 3.07 -0.26
C LEU A 48 -0.81 2.91 -1.37
N ARG A 49 -1.20 3.17 -2.63
CA ARG A 49 -0.29 3.09 -3.77
C ARG A 49 0.83 4.14 -3.69
N THR A 50 0.49 5.35 -3.28
CA THR A 50 1.46 6.43 -3.08
C THR A 50 2.45 6.06 -1.98
N MET A 51 1.96 5.51 -0.87
CA MET A 51 2.80 5.04 0.22
C MET A 51 3.73 3.92 -0.23
N ARG A 52 3.24 2.97 -1.03
CA ARG A 52 4.06 1.90 -1.59
C ARG A 52 5.23 2.45 -2.40
N TYR A 53 4.98 3.38 -3.33
CA TYR A 53 6.05 3.98 -4.13
C TYR A 53 7.07 4.73 -3.27
N LYS A 54 6.61 5.43 -2.24
CA LYS A 54 7.53 6.08 -1.30
C LYS A 54 8.47 5.08 -0.61
N ILE A 55 7.96 3.92 -0.21
CA ILE A 55 8.77 2.85 0.38
C ILE A 55 9.75 2.28 -0.65
N GLU A 56 9.28 2.02 -1.89
CA GLU A 56 10.13 1.53 -2.99
C GLU A 56 11.28 2.53 -3.26
N ASP A 57 10.98 3.83 -3.32
CA ASP A 57 11.96 4.90 -3.53
C ASP A 57 12.97 5.00 -2.37
N GLU A 58 12.52 4.88 -1.12
CA GLU A 58 13.40 4.89 0.06
C GLU A 58 14.36 3.69 0.04
N ILE A 59 13.89 2.50 -0.32
CA ILE A 59 14.74 1.30 -0.47
C ILE A 59 15.80 1.51 -1.57
N LEU A 60 15.41 2.07 -2.71
CA LEU A 60 16.35 2.35 -3.80
C LEU A 60 17.39 3.40 -3.40
N ALA A 61 16.98 4.46 -2.71
CA ALA A 61 17.89 5.50 -2.22
C ALA A 61 18.90 4.95 -1.22
N GLU A 62 18.47 4.11 -0.28
CA GLU A 62 19.37 3.42 0.66
C GLU A 62 20.34 2.49 -0.07
N ARG A 63 19.86 1.73 -1.07
CA ARG A 63 20.72 0.83 -1.86
C ARG A 63 21.77 1.60 -2.64
N ASP A 64 21.35 2.66 -3.33
CA ASP A 64 22.24 3.44 -4.19
C ASP A 64 23.26 4.24 -3.37
N SER A 65 22.85 4.76 -2.20
CA SER A 65 23.74 5.45 -1.27
C SER A 65 24.73 4.50 -0.56
N GLY A 66 24.31 3.29 -0.19
CA GLY A 66 25.20 2.26 0.35
C GLY A 66 26.17 1.67 -0.68
N ASN A 67 25.83 1.74 -1.97
CA ASN A 67 26.70 1.27 -3.05
C ASN A 67 27.77 2.30 -3.45
N THR A 68 27.54 3.59 -3.16
CA THR A 68 28.55 4.66 -3.39
C THR A 68 29.74 4.60 -2.43
N ASP A 69 29.62 4.01 -1.24
CA ASP A 69 30.74 3.87 -0.29
C ASP A 69 31.69 2.70 -0.60
N HIS A 70 31.37 1.84 -1.59
CA HIS A 70 32.20 0.71 -1.99
C HIS A 70 32.87 0.86 -3.36
N GLN A 71 32.82 2.05 -3.97
CA GLN A 71 33.56 2.41 -5.18
C GLN A 71 34.50 3.61 -4.95
N GLU A 72 35.36 3.57 -3.94
CA GLU A 72 36.59 4.40 -3.88
C GLU A 72 37.79 3.61 -3.35
#